data_AF-A0A1L5KXT1-F1
#
_entry.id   AF-A0A1L5KXT1-F1
#
_cell.length_a   1.000
_cell.length_b   1.000
_cell.length_c   1.000
_cell.angle_alpha   90.00
_cell.angle_beta   90.00
_cell.angle_gamma   90.00
#
_symmetry.space_group_name_H-M   'P 1'
#
loop_
_entity.id
_entity.type
_entity.pdbx_description
1 polymer ?
#
loop_
_entity_poly.entity_id
_entity_poly.type
_entity_poly.pdbx_seq_one_letter_code
_entity_poly.pdbx_strand_id
1 'polypeptide(L)'
;MATSFSMDTIGFLQAINKLERRFEELVSPETMRKVCEDYDRDGTPTPWDHRLYALARDVFACGSWTTNLCAAAMSFNGRLVGECRRFLHGCSETVRKYGISVWLYELLNDSTLALFRDDPSDYMPSLIRMTTVEELMRRPRGRKRFGNRKQRGLAMEEHSTQMHRLAAYTLLNWGADERRSLDIARMLLLYPGIGMCMLREDGDVLRFGAAPDMRYRRVVDYLHERRAQADAEYELHGNQWMSEYMSRHDDEEPAVGEIATADRDAGGCSSKRDGVRGYAEVGDESLCDCESCARIDMEDRLDLLKCERRYMYDVVRLIDAYEKMWDDEPIDVDDRMLALEHNRDVPGEPLWQDGAFLNDLAYSLMGDVMAHDLILGFERRDRKRFDRGVEQLELLTETLVRFGLLSLPIIAFMNGFDEFSRGLDDDYATDG
;
A
#
# COMPACT_ATOMS: atom_id res chain seq x y z
N MET A 1 -32.36 6.82 -4.97
CA MET A 1 -31.82 5.47 -5.24
C MET A 1 -30.33 5.56 -4.97
N ALA A 2 -29.76 4.66 -4.17
CA ALA A 2 -28.31 4.60 -4.00
C ALA A 2 -27.68 4.18 -5.33
N THR A 3 -26.73 4.94 -5.83
CA THR A 3 -26.01 4.65 -7.07
C THR A 3 -24.87 3.68 -6.76
N SER A 4 -24.85 2.53 -7.44
CA SER A 4 -23.72 1.61 -7.39
C SER A 4 -22.46 2.26 -7.96
N PHE A 5 -21.30 1.94 -7.40
CA PHE A 5 -20.00 2.31 -7.94
C PHE A 5 -19.81 1.67 -9.31
N SER A 6 -19.20 2.41 -10.22
CA SER A 6 -18.84 1.87 -11.52
C SER A 6 -17.50 1.14 -11.38
N MET A 7 -17.53 -0.19 -11.51
CA MET A 7 -16.34 -1.04 -11.39
C MET A 7 -16.19 -1.93 -12.63
N ASP A 8 -14.98 -2.06 -13.17
CA ASP A 8 -14.64 -3.01 -14.24
C ASP A 8 -14.59 -4.44 -13.72
N THR A 9 -15.78 -4.97 -13.45
CA THR A 9 -15.99 -6.34 -12.97
C THR A 9 -15.53 -7.37 -13.99
N ILE A 10 -15.63 -7.05 -15.30
CA ILE A 10 -15.26 -7.98 -16.35
C ILE A 10 -13.74 -8.11 -16.44
N GLY A 11 -13.02 -6.99 -16.49
CA GLY A 11 -11.56 -6.97 -16.52
C GLY A 11 -10.96 -7.64 -15.28
N PHE A 12 -11.49 -7.33 -14.10
CA PHE A 12 -11.07 -7.98 -12.85
C PHE A 12 -11.26 -9.50 -12.88
N LEU A 13 -12.43 -9.99 -13.31
CA LEU A 13 -12.68 -11.43 -13.43
C LEU A 13 -11.76 -12.10 -14.46
N GLN A 14 -11.41 -11.41 -15.55
CA GLN A 14 -10.43 -11.91 -16.51
C GLN A 14 -9.04 -12.03 -15.89
N ALA A 15 -8.63 -11.05 -15.08
CA ALA A 15 -7.35 -11.08 -14.37
C ALA A 15 -7.30 -12.26 -13.38
N ILE A 16 -8.33 -12.45 -12.55
CA ILE A 16 -8.43 -13.61 -11.65
C ILE A 16 -8.39 -14.93 -12.42
N ASN A 17 -9.15 -15.06 -13.51
CA ASN A 17 -9.15 -16.30 -14.29
C ASN A 17 -7.77 -16.63 -14.87
N LYS A 18 -6.98 -15.62 -15.30
CA LYS A 18 -5.61 -15.82 -15.77
C LYS A 18 -4.71 -16.30 -14.62
N LEU A 19 -4.83 -15.69 -13.45
CA LEU A 19 -4.11 -16.08 -12.23
C LEU A 19 -4.44 -17.51 -11.81
N GLU A 20 -5.73 -17.84 -11.70
CA GLU A 20 -6.20 -19.17 -11.30
C GLU A 20 -5.68 -20.26 -12.23
N ARG A 21 -5.77 -20.04 -13.56
CA ARG A 21 -5.22 -20.99 -14.54
C ARG A 21 -3.72 -21.19 -14.37
N ARG A 22 -2.94 -20.11 -14.22
CA ARG A 22 -1.48 -20.22 -14.04
C ARG A 22 -1.14 -20.94 -12.75
N PHE A 23 -1.87 -20.65 -11.67
CA PHE A 23 -1.69 -21.32 -10.39
C PHE A 23 -1.94 -22.82 -10.54
N GLU A 24 -3.07 -23.23 -11.13
CA GLU A 24 -3.43 -24.64 -11.33
C GLU A 24 -2.44 -25.42 -12.21
N GLU A 25 -1.88 -24.79 -13.25
CA GLU A 25 -0.82 -25.39 -14.07
C GLU A 25 0.41 -25.76 -13.22
N LEU A 26 0.82 -24.85 -12.34
CA LEU A 26 2.00 -25.00 -11.49
C LEU A 26 1.79 -26.02 -10.39
N VAL A 27 0.61 -26.03 -9.75
CA VAL A 27 0.28 -26.96 -8.66
C VAL A 27 -0.31 -28.28 -9.15
N SER A 28 -0.30 -28.53 -10.46
CA SER A 28 -0.80 -29.77 -11.04
C SER A 28 0.05 -30.97 -10.59
N PRO A 29 -0.54 -32.16 -10.39
CA PRO A 29 0.21 -33.34 -9.94
C PRO A 29 1.38 -33.72 -10.87
N GLU A 30 1.23 -33.46 -12.16
CA GLU A 30 2.25 -33.76 -13.18
C GLU A 30 3.43 -32.79 -13.08
N THR A 31 3.17 -31.47 -13.05
CA THR A 31 4.21 -30.45 -12.85
C THR A 31 4.93 -30.68 -11.54
N MET A 32 4.19 -30.88 -10.45
CA MET A 32 4.78 -31.09 -9.12
C MET A 32 5.64 -32.34 -9.06
N ARG A 33 5.23 -33.45 -9.68
CA ARG A 33 6.06 -34.66 -9.75
C ARG A 33 7.38 -34.39 -10.48
N LYS A 34 7.33 -33.71 -11.62
CA LYS A 34 8.52 -33.37 -12.40
C LYS A 34 9.49 -32.49 -11.62
N VAL A 35 8.98 -31.47 -10.93
CA VAL A 35 9.83 -30.59 -10.10
C VAL A 35 10.45 -31.36 -8.94
N CYS A 36 9.73 -32.29 -8.30
CA CYS A 36 10.33 -33.18 -7.29
C CYS A 36 11.45 -34.04 -7.89
N GLU A 37 11.24 -34.66 -9.05
CA GLU A 37 12.24 -35.49 -9.73
C GLU A 37 13.50 -34.68 -10.11
N ASP A 38 13.34 -33.42 -10.51
CA ASP A 38 14.45 -32.52 -10.85
C ASP A 38 15.18 -32.03 -9.59
N TYR A 39 14.45 -31.77 -8.49
CA TYR A 39 15.03 -31.42 -7.18
C TYR A 39 15.85 -32.58 -6.60
N ASP A 40 15.30 -33.80 -6.60
CA ASP A 40 15.96 -35.00 -6.07
C ASP A 40 17.22 -35.37 -6.87
N ARG A 41 17.27 -35.00 -8.16
CA ARG A 41 18.40 -35.30 -9.05
C ARG A 41 19.57 -34.36 -8.85
N ASP A 42 19.30 -33.05 -8.88
CA ASP A 42 20.33 -32.03 -9.03
C ASP A 42 20.34 -30.99 -7.89
N GLY A 43 19.43 -31.10 -6.91
CA GLY A 43 19.27 -30.11 -5.83
C GLY A 43 18.76 -28.75 -6.32
N THR A 44 18.25 -28.68 -7.54
CA THR A 44 17.82 -27.43 -8.18
C THR A 44 16.62 -26.87 -7.43
N PRO A 45 16.68 -25.64 -6.88
CA PRO A 45 15.54 -25.03 -6.20
C PRO A 45 14.31 -25.00 -7.11
N THR A 46 13.13 -25.19 -6.52
CA THR A 46 11.88 -25.00 -7.25
C THR A 46 11.87 -23.62 -7.90
N PRO A 47 11.73 -23.50 -9.25
CA PRO A 47 11.87 -22.22 -9.92
C PRO A 47 10.81 -21.24 -9.43
N TRP A 48 11.24 -20.04 -9.05
CA TRP A 48 10.33 -18.92 -8.83
C TRP A 48 9.58 -18.59 -10.13
N ASP A 49 8.26 -18.76 -10.13
CA ASP A 49 7.45 -18.42 -11.31
C ASP A 49 7.15 -16.92 -11.34
N HIS A 50 7.98 -16.16 -12.05
CA HIS A 50 7.80 -14.71 -12.18
C HIS A 50 6.42 -14.33 -12.75
N ARG A 51 5.86 -15.16 -13.64
CA ARG A 51 4.55 -14.93 -14.23
C ARG A 51 3.42 -15.08 -13.21
N LEU A 52 3.47 -16.09 -12.33
CA LEU A 52 2.53 -16.24 -11.22
C LEU A 52 2.60 -15.02 -10.30
N TYR A 53 3.81 -14.58 -9.95
CA TYR A 53 4.00 -13.38 -9.13
C TYR A 53 3.37 -12.15 -9.76
N ALA A 54 3.63 -11.89 -11.04
CA ALA A 54 3.05 -10.76 -11.76
C ALA A 54 1.52 -10.82 -11.76
N LEU A 55 0.93 -11.95 -12.13
CA LEU A 55 -0.53 -12.13 -12.13
C LEU A 55 -1.15 -12.00 -10.74
N ALA A 56 -0.48 -12.51 -9.71
CA ALA A 56 -0.95 -12.42 -8.33
C ALA A 56 -0.88 -10.97 -7.82
N ARG A 57 0.21 -10.26 -8.13
CA ARG A 57 0.38 -8.85 -7.82
C ARG A 57 -0.67 -7.98 -8.51
N ASP A 58 -0.99 -8.24 -9.77
CA ASP A 58 -1.95 -7.44 -10.54
C ASP A 58 -3.39 -7.54 -9.99
N VAL A 59 -3.71 -8.61 -9.24
CA VAL A 59 -5.03 -8.81 -8.61
C VAL A 59 -5.00 -8.44 -7.12
N PHE A 60 -3.99 -8.91 -6.39
CA PHE A 60 -3.93 -8.86 -4.92
C PHE A 60 -2.84 -7.92 -4.37
N ALA A 61 -2.23 -7.10 -5.23
CA ALA A 61 -1.08 -6.26 -4.90
C ALA A 61 0.08 -7.06 -4.26
N CYS A 62 0.98 -6.38 -3.56
CA CYS A 62 2.07 -7.00 -2.82
C CYS A 62 1.65 -7.47 -1.42
N GLY A 63 0.48 -8.11 -1.28
CA GLY A 63 -0.04 -8.61 -0.01
C GLY A 63 0.36 -10.06 0.29
N SER A 64 0.02 -10.54 1.48
CA SER A 64 0.32 -11.90 1.93
C SER A 64 -0.40 -12.99 1.13
N TRP A 65 -1.48 -12.67 0.41
CA TRP A 65 -2.10 -13.60 -0.53
C TRP A 65 -1.23 -13.87 -1.76
N THR A 66 -0.52 -12.86 -2.27
CA THR A 66 0.49 -13.01 -3.32
C THR A 66 1.63 -13.91 -2.84
N THR A 67 2.12 -13.68 -1.62
CA THR A 67 3.14 -14.55 -0.99
C THR A 67 2.64 -15.99 -0.81
N ASN A 68 1.41 -16.17 -0.34
CA ASN A 68 0.78 -17.48 -0.18
C ASN A 68 0.72 -18.25 -1.50
N LEU A 69 0.31 -17.60 -2.60
CA LEU A 69 0.21 -18.21 -3.93
C LEU A 69 1.59 -18.65 -4.43
N CYS A 70 2.59 -17.76 -4.37
CA CYS A 70 3.95 -18.10 -4.78
C CYS A 70 4.54 -19.22 -3.93
N ALA A 71 4.38 -19.15 -2.60
CA ALA A 71 4.88 -20.18 -1.70
C ALA A 71 4.16 -21.52 -1.89
N ALA A 72 2.86 -21.53 -2.15
CA ALA A 72 2.11 -22.75 -2.43
C ALA A 72 2.62 -23.45 -3.70
N ALA A 73 2.94 -22.68 -4.75
CA ALA A 73 3.53 -23.22 -5.98
C ALA A 73 4.95 -23.77 -5.77
N MET A 74 5.72 -23.22 -4.82
CA MET A 74 7.10 -23.65 -4.58
C MET A 74 7.25 -24.78 -3.54
N SER A 75 6.35 -24.88 -2.56
CA SER A 75 6.59 -25.65 -1.32
C SER A 75 6.03 -27.07 -1.30
N PHE A 76 5.40 -27.54 -2.38
CA PHE A 76 4.71 -28.85 -2.44
C PHE A 76 3.66 -29.07 -1.34
N ASN A 77 3.22 -27.99 -0.70
CA ASN A 77 2.36 -28.06 0.46
C ASN A 77 0.89 -28.08 0.02
N GLY A 78 0.30 -29.27 -0.05
CA GLY A 78 -1.11 -29.45 -0.42
C GLY A 78 -2.10 -28.67 0.46
N ARG A 79 -1.74 -28.34 1.72
CA ARG A 79 -2.55 -27.49 2.60
C ARG A 79 -2.58 -26.04 2.08
N LEU A 80 -1.42 -25.47 1.76
CA LEU A 80 -1.33 -24.12 1.19
C LEU A 80 -2.01 -24.04 -0.17
N VAL A 81 -1.80 -25.07 -1.01
CA VAL A 81 -2.47 -25.15 -2.32
C VAL A 81 -3.99 -25.14 -2.14
N GLY A 82 -4.52 -25.96 -1.23
CA GLY A 82 -5.95 -25.99 -0.94
C GLY A 82 -6.50 -24.69 -0.36
N GLU A 83 -5.71 -23.97 0.44
CA GLU A 83 -6.04 -22.65 0.97
C GLU A 83 -6.13 -21.60 -0.15
N CYS A 84 -5.13 -21.54 -1.03
CA CYS A 84 -5.12 -20.63 -2.18
C CYS A 84 -6.28 -20.90 -3.14
N ARG A 85 -6.59 -22.18 -3.41
CA ARG A 85 -7.75 -22.57 -4.24
C ARG A 85 -9.07 -22.06 -3.67
N ARG A 86 -9.30 -22.29 -2.37
CA ARG A 86 -10.53 -21.82 -1.72
C ARG A 86 -10.66 -20.30 -1.78
N PHE A 87 -9.55 -19.59 -1.56
CA PHE A 87 -9.53 -18.14 -1.65
C PHE A 87 -9.82 -17.62 -3.06
N LEU A 88 -9.08 -18.08 -4.08
CA LEU A 88 -9.28 -17.68 -5.48
C LEU A 88 -10.71 -17.97 -5.97
N HIS A 89 -11.22 -19.14 -5.61
CA HIS A 89 -12.58 -19.54 -5.95
C HIS A 89 -13.62 -18.64 -5.27
N GLY A 90 -13.47 -18.41 -3.95
CA GLY A 90 -14.36 -17.53 -3.19
C GLY A 90 -14.38 -16.09 -3.74
N CYS A 91 -13.22 -15.52 -4.04
CA CYS A 91 -13.12 -14.19 -4.68
C CYS A 91 -13.88 -14.15 -6.01
N SER A 92 -13.66 -15.15 -6.88
CA SER A 92 -14.32 -15.23 -8.18
C SER A 92 -15.83 -15.39 -8.06
N GLU A 93 -16.29 -16.24 -7.13
CA GLU A 93 -17.70 -16.49 -6.92
C GLU A 93 -18.43 -15.27 -6.37
N THR A 94 -17.87 -14.61 -5.34
CA THR A 94 -18.45 -13.39 -4.76
C THR A 94 -18.52 -12.27 -5.80
N VAL A 95 -17.45 -12.04 -6.57
CA VAL A 95 -17.45 -10.98 -7.58
C VAL A 95 -18.40 -11.28 -8.73
N ARG A 96 -18.49 -12.55 -9.20
CA ARG A 96 -19.47 -12.92 -10.24
C ARG A 96 -20.91 -12.72 -9.77
N LYS A 97 -21.20 -12.96 -8.49
CA LYS A 97 -22.56 -12.95 -7.95
C LYS A 97 -23.00 -11.56 -7.49
N TYR A 98 -22.11 -10.78 -6.89
CA TYR A 98 -22.44 -9.53 -6.20
C TYR A 98 -21.60 -8.33 -6.64
N GLY A 99 -20.56 -8.52 -7.46
CA GLY A 99 -19.67 -7.45 -7.93
C GLY A 99 -18.50 -7.17 -6.99
N ILE A 100 -17.58 -6.33 -7.46
CA ILE A 100 -16.33 -5.99 -6.75
C ILE A 100 -16.61 -5.25 -5.44
N SER A 101 -17.53 -4.27 -5.42
CA SER A 101 -17.84 -3.47 -4.22
C SER A 101 -18.25 -4.34 -3.02
N VAL A 102 -19.08 -5.36 -3.27
CA VAL A 102 -19.53 -6.30 -2.23
C VAL A 102 -18.38 -7.20 -1.77
N TRP A 103 -17.55 -7.69 -2.70
CA TRP A 103 -16.36 -8.47 -2.34
C TRP A 103 -15.38 -7.69 -1.48
N LEU A 104 -15.09 -6.44 -1.84
CA LEU A 104 -14.23 -5.56 -1.04
C LEU A 104 -14.84 -5.31 0.34
N TYR A 105 -16.14 -5.03 0.42
CA TYR A 105 -16.83 -4.85 1.69
C TYR A 105 -16.75 -6.11 2.56
N GLU A 106 -16.96 -7.29 1.99
CA GLU A 106 -16.86 -8.57 2.71
C GLU A 106 -15.47 -8.77 3.31
N LEU A 107 -14.41 -8.57 2.52
CA LEU A 107 -13.01 -8.70 2.97
C LEU A 107 -12.67 -7.73 4.10
N LEU A 108 -13.02 -6.45 3.93
CA LEU A 108 -12.77 -5.43 4.93
C LEU A 108 -13.54 -5.74 6.22
N ASN A 109 -14.84 -5.99 6.11
CA ASN A 109 -15.70 -6.25 7.26
C ASN A 109 -15.28 -7.52 8.02
N ASP A 110 -14.92 -8.59 7.32
CA ASP A 110 -14.42 -9.83 7.92
C ASP A 110 -13.09 -9.61 8.67
N SER A 111 -12.13 -8.89 8.06
CA SER A 111 -10.86 -8.56 8.71
C SER A 111 -11.04 -7.71 9.98
N THR A 112 -11.95 -6.75 9.96
CA THR A 112 -12.30 -5.92 11.11
C THR A 112 -13.04 -6.74 12.19
N LEU A 113 -13.95 -7.64 11.80
CA LEU A 113 -14.63 -8.53 12.74
C LEU A 113 -13.65 -9.50 13.44
N ALA A 114 -12.61 -9.97 12.74
CA ALA A 114 -11.58 -10.82 13.33
C ALA A 114 -10.88 -10.13 14.50
N LEU A 115 -10.54 -8.84 14.35
CA LEU A 115 -9.97 -8.01 15.42
C LEU A 115 -10.94 -7.86 16.59
N PHE A 116 -12.20 -7.47 16.33
CA PHE A 116 -13.20 -7.27 17.38
C PHE A 116 -13.51 -8.54 18.19
N ARG A 117 -13.45 -9.71 17.55
CA ARG A 117 -13.76 -11.00 18.19
C ARG A 117 -12.55 -11.69 18.82
N ASP A 118 -11.32 -11.18 18.60
CA ASP A 118 -10.06 -11.89 18.87
C ASP A 118 -10.12 -13.32 18.30
N ASP A 119 -10.69 -13.46 17.09
CA ASP A 119 -10.85 -14.75 16.41
C ASP A 119 -10.40 -14.64 14.94
N PRO A 120 -9.33 -15.33 14.54
CA PRO A 120 -8.78 -15.19 13.19
C PRO A 120 -9.76 -15.65 12.13
N SER A 121 -9.91 -14.83 11.09
CA SER A 121 -10.72 -15.17 9.92
C SER A 121 -10.13 -16.33 9.13
N ASP A 122 -10.98 -17.11 8.45
CA ASP A 122 -10.56 -18.13 7.49
C ASP A 122 -9.95 -17.53 6.22
N TYR A 123 -10.20 -16.26 5.92
CA TYR A 123 -9.55 -15.50 4.85
C TYR A 123 -8.18 -14.91 5.24
N MET A 124 -7.70 -15.16 6.47
CA MET A 124 -6.34 -14.79 6.84
C MET A 124 -5.31 -15.77 6.26
N PRO A 125 -4.37 -15.30 5.42
CA PRO A 125 -3.38 -16.16 4.78
C PRO A 125 -2.39 -16.74 5.80
N SER A 126 -2.03 -18.01 5.64
CA SER A 126 -1.06 -18.71 6.50
C SER A 126 0.32 -18.03 6.56
N LEU A 127 0.76 -17.39 5.47
CA LEU A 127 2.02 -16.62 5.39
C LEU A 127 1.80 -15.11 5.55
N ILE A 128 0.81 -14.72 6.35
CA ILE A 128 0.67 -13.33 6.78
C ILE A 128 1.89 -12.81 7.53
N ARG A 129 2.62 -13.72 8.16
CA ARG A 129 3.93 -13.49 8.74
C ARG A 129 4.93 -14.44 8.09
N MET A 130 6.11 -13.91 7.79
CA MET A 130 7.24 -14.72 7.36
C MET A 130 7.53 -15.79 8.43
N THR A 131 7.72 -17.02 7.97
CA THR A 131 7.90 -18.21 8.81
C THR A 131 8.67 -19.24 8.01
N THR A 132 9.35 -20.15 8.70
CA THR A 132 10.06 -21.23 8.00
C THR A 132 9.09 -22.29 7.48
N VAL A 133 9.50 -23.04 6.46
CA VAL A 133 8.73 -24.17 5.94
C VAL A 133 8.42 -25.18 7.04
N GLU A 134 9.39 -25.45 7.92
CA GLU A 134 9.22 -26.36 9.05
C GLU A 134 8.15 -25.90 10.04
N GLU A 135 8.16 -24.62 10.42
CA GLU A 135 7.14 -24.04 11.30
C GLU A 135 5.76 -24.11 10.66
N LEU A 136 5.66 -23.77 9.38
CA LEU A 136 4.41 -23.84 8.63
C LEU A 136 3.82 -25.26 8.64
N MET A 137 4.66 -26.28 8.48
CA MET A 137 4.22 -27.68 8.51
C MET A 137 3.77 -28.13 9.90
N ARG A 138 4.36 -27.58 10.97
CA ARG A 138 4.00 -27.89 12.37
C ARG A 138 2.81 -27.08 12.88
N ARG A 139 2.41 -25.99 12.20
CA ARG A 139 1.33 -25.10 12.66
C ARG A 139 0.00 -25.84 12.76
N PRO A 140 -0.72 -25.74 13.90
CA PRO A 140 -2.03 -26.32 14.06
C PRO A 140 -3.08 -25.66 13.14
N ARG A 141 -4.29 -26.22 13.10
CA ARG A 141 -5.45 -25.62 12.42
C ARG A 141 -6.20 -24.65 13.34
N GLY A 142 -7.06 -23.83 12.75
CA GLY A 142 -7.90 -22.87 13.48
C GLY A 142 -7.10 -21.77 14.16
N ARG A 143 -7.61 -21.25 15.28
CA ARG A 143 -7.08 -20.08 15.99
C ARG A 143 -5.60 -20.15 16.39
N LYS A 144 -5.07 -21.35 16.65
CA LYS A 144 -3.67 -21.55 17.06
C LYS A 144 -2.67 -21.49 15.90
N ARG A 145 -3.14 -21.34 14.66
CA ARG A 145 -2.27 -21.32 13.46
C ARG A 145 -1.36 -20.09 13.37
N PHE A 146 -1.66 -19.04 14.13
CA PHE A 146 -0.88 -17.80 14.19
C PHE A 146 -0.03 -17.68 15.46
N GLY A 147 0.21 -18.80 16.14
CA GLY A 147 1.05 -18.83 17.34
C GLY A 147 0.32 -18.38 18.60
N ASN A 148 1.04 -17.69 19.48
CA ASN A 148 0.51 -17.23 20.78
C ASN A 148 -0.48 -16.06 20.62
N ARG A 149 -1.07 -15.60 21.73
CA ARG A 149 -2.08 -14.51 21.70
C ARG A 149 -1.55 -13.21 21.09
N LYS A 150 -0.31 -12.81 21.43
CA LYS A 150 0.34 -11.60 20.90
C LYS A 150 0.59 -11.74 19.40
N GLN A 151 1.19 -12.86 18.98
CA GLN A 151 1.47 -13.13 17.57
C GLN A 151 0.20 -13.17 16.71
N ARG A 152 -0.89 -13.71 17.27
CA ARG A 152 -2.21 -13.71 16.64
C ARG A 152 -2.81 -12.31 16.52
N GLY A 153 -2.69 -11.49 17.57
CA GLY A 153 -3.11 -10.08 17.54
C GLY A 153 -2.45 -9.33 16.37
N LEU A 154 -1.12 -9.38 16.33
CA LEU A 154 -0.33 -8.76 15.26
C LEU A 154 -0.71 -9.29 13.86
N ALA A 155 -0.97 -10.59 13.73
CA ALA A 155 -1.41 -11.17 12.47
C ALA A 155 -2.79 -10.66 12.03
N MET A 156 -3.73 -10.45 12.96
CA MET A 156 -5.05 -9.90 12.64
C MET A 156 -4.97 -8.41 12.29
N GLU A 157 -4.11 -7.65 12.97
CA GLU A 157 -3.85 -6.24 12.66
C GLU A 157 -3.27 -6.09 11.26
N GLU A 158 -2.21 -6.85 10.96
CA GLU A 158 -1.62 -6.87 9.62
C GLU A 158 -2.63 -7.32 8.56
N HIS A 159 -3.52 -8.26 8.88
CA HIS A 159 -4.55 -8.70 7.94
C HIS A 159 -5.50 -7.57 7.60
N SER A 160 -5.99 -6.88 8.63
CA SER A 160 -6.86 -5.71 8.47
C SER A 160 -6.16 -4.66 7.61
N THR A 161 -4.93 -4.28 7.95
CA THR A 161 -4.16 -3.29 7.19
C THR A 161 -3.99 -3.69 5.72
N GLN A 162 -3.65 -4.95 5.44
CA GLN A 162 -3.52 -5.43 4.06
C GLN A 162 -4.85 -5.45 3.31
N MET A 163 -5.98 -5.77 3.95
CA MET A 163 -7.28 -5.74 3.27
C MET A 163 -7.69 -4.32 2.88
N HIS A 164 -7.38 -3.32 3.71
CA HIS A 164 -7.60 -1.90 3.37
C HIS A 164 -6.74 -1.46 2.18
N ARG A 165 -5.44 -1.83 2.18
CA ARG A 165 -4.54 -1.57 1.04
C ARG A 165 -5.00 -2.27 -0.24
N LEU A 166 -5.44 -3.53 -0.13
CA LEU A 166 -5.98 -4.29 -1.27
C LEU A 166 -7.25 -3.65 -1.83
N ALA A 167 -8.15 -3.20 -0.96
CA ALA A 167 -9.36 -2.52 -1.38
C ALA A 167 -9.06 -1.18 -2.08
N ALA A 168 -8.13 -0.39 -1.54
CA ALA A 168 -7.66 0.83 -2.18
C ALA A 168 -7.04 0.53 -3.56
N TYR A 169 -6.11 -0.43 -3.63
CA TYR A 169 -5.51 -0.87 -4.90
C TYR A 169 -6.54 -1.30 -5.94
N THR A 170 -7.55 -2.08 -5.49
CA THR A 170 -8.62 -2.54 -6.38
C THR A 170 -9.46 -1.39 -6.91
N LEU A 171 -9.79 -0.40 -6.06
CA LEU A 171 -10.51 0.80 -6.48
C LEU A 171 -9.71 1.65 -7.48
N LEU A 172 -8.39 1.75 -7.30
CA LEU A 172 -7.52 2.50 -8.22
C LEU A 172 -7.38 1.82 -9.59
N ASN A 173 -7.37 0.49 -9.65
CA ASN A 173 -7.14 -0.25 -10.90
C ASN A 173 -8.42 -0.67 -11.63
N TRP A 174 -9.49 -0.92 -10.88
CA TRP A 174 -10.74 -1.48 -11.42
C TRP A 174 -11.95 -0.60 -11.11
N GLY A 175 -11.79 0.48 -10.35
CA GLY A 175 -12.79 1.54 -10.32
C GLY A 175 -12.84 2.24 -11.68
N ALA A 176 -14.01 2.74 -12.07
CA ALA A 176 -14.08 3.68 -13.15
C ALA A 176 -13.20 4.91 -12.82
N ASP A 177 -12.76 5.60 -13.87
CA ASP A 177 -12.08 6.90 -13.77
C ASP A 177 -13.06 7.97 -13.25
N GLU A 178 -13.43 7.83 -11.98
CA GLU A 178 -14.33 8.69 -11.25
C GLU A 178 -13.67 9.08 -9.93
N ARG A 179 -13.83 10.37 -9.58
CA ARG A 179 -13.28 10.95 -8.35
C ARG A 179 -13.65 10.14 -7.10
N ARG A 180 -14.84 9.52 -7.09
CA ARG A 180 -15.34 8.73 -5.98
C ARG A 180 -14.46 7.51 -5.66
N SER A 181 -13.95 6.80 -6.67
CA SER A 181 -13.03 5.67 -6.46
C SER A 181 -11.72 6.12 -5.81
N LEU A 182 -11.17 7.24 -6.27
CA LEU A 182 -9.97 7.86 -5.73
C LEU A 182 -10.16 8.30 -4.28
N ASP A 183 -11.28 8.97 -3.98
CA ASP A 183 -11.60 9.45 -2.63
C ASP A 183 -11.75 8.28 -1.65
N ILE A 184 -12.42 7.19 -2.04
CA ILE A 184 -12.54 5.98 -1.20
C ILE A 184 -11.18 5.32 -1.01
N ALA A 185 -10.39 5.16 -2.08
CA ALA A 185 -9.07 4.54 -1.99
C ALA A 185 -8.14 5.34 -1.05
N ARG A 186 -8.14 6.66 -1.16
CA ARG A 186 -7.40 7.54 -0.24
C ARG A 186 -7.88 7.37 1.19
N MET A 187 -9.18 7.39 1.43
CA MET A 187 -9.71 7.23 2.78
C MET A 187 -9.44 5.83 3.35
N LEU A 188 -9.42 4.77 2.54
CA LEU A 188 -9.02 3.44 2.99
C LEU A 188 -7.54 3.37 3.44
N LEU A 189 -6.67 4.18 2.82
CA LEU A 189 -5.24 4.23 3.15
C LEU A 189 -4.94 5.11 4.37
N LEU A 190 -5.61 6.26 4.51
CA LEU A 190 -5.33 7.24 5.56
C LEU A 190 -6.28 7.12 6.77
N TYR A 191 -7.55 6.80 6.52
CA TYR A 191 -8.59 6.70 7.54
C TYR A 191 -9.46 5.45 7.33
N PRO A 192 -8.92 4.24 7.58
CA PRO A 192 -9.54 2.95 7.23
C PRO A 192 -11.04 2.84 7.56
N GLY A 193 -11.44 3.31 8.75
CA GLY A 193 -12.84 3.31 9.18
C GLY A 193 -13.76 4.19 8.33
N ILE A 194 -13.29 5.38 7.92
CA ILE A 194 -14.02 6.29 7.03
C ILE A 194 -14.12 5.68 5.64
N GLY A 195 -13.01 5.17 5.09
CA GLY A 195 -13.00 4.52 3.78
C GLY A 195 -13.97 3.33 3.70
N MET A 196 -14.03 2.51 4.76
CA MET A 196 -15.02 1.44 4.85
C MET A 196 -16.46 2.00 4.87
N CYS A 197 -16.74 3.08 5.60
CA CYS A 197 -18.07 3.69 5.62
C CYS A 197 -18.46 4.24 4.24
N MET A 198 -17.50 4.81 3.50
CA MET A 198 -17.73 5.24 2.12
C MET A 198 -18.09 4.09 1.19
N LEU A 199 -17.41 2.95 1.30
CA LEU A 199 -17.73 1.77 0.51
C LEU A 199 -19.16 1.25 0.77
N ARG A 200 -19.68 1.41 1.99
CA ARG A 200 -21.04 1.00 2.36
C ARG A 200 -22.13 1.81 1.68
N GLU A 201 -21.82 2.96 1.06
CA GLU A 201 -22.81 3.72 0.30
C GLU A 201 -23.17 3.11 -1.05
N ASP A 202 -22.39 2.14 -1.52
CA ASP A 202 -22.67 1.41 -2.75
C ASP A 202 -24.06 0.78 -2.74
N GLY A 203 -24.77 0.87 -3.85
CA GLY A 203 -26.11 0.31 -3.97
C GLY A 203 -26.17 -1.21 -3.82
N ASP A 204 -25.14 -1.96 -4.24
CA ASP A 204 -25.04 -3.41 -4.07
C ASP A 204 -24.63 -3.78 -2.63
N VAL A 205 -23.70 -3.03 -2.02
CA VAL A 205 -23.30 -3.23 -0.61
C VAL A 205 -24.46 -2.98 0.37
N LEU A 206 -25.26 -1.93 0.13
CA LEU A 206 -26.48 -1.68 0.91
C LEU A 206 -27.50 -2.81 0.75
N ARG A 207 -27.69 -3.30 -0.48
CA ARG A 207 -28.58 -4.44 -0.76
C ARG A 207 -28.08 -5.74 -0.13
N PHE A 208 -26.78 -5.88 0.05
CA PHE A 208 -26.16 -7.00 0.76
C PHE A 208 -26.42 -6.96 2.28
N GLY A 209 -26.83 -5.81 2.82
CA GLY A 209 -27.25 -5.66 4.22
C GLY A 209 -26.31 -4.81 5.09
N ALA A 210 -25.37 -4.07 4.49
CA ALA A 210 -24.51 -3.18 5.24
C ALA A 210 -25.30 -2.02 5.89
N ALA A 211 -24.96 -1.68 7.13
CA ALA A 211 -25.53 -0.53 7.81
C ALA A 211 -24.85 0.77 7.32
N PRO A 212 -25.60 1.74 6.77
CA PRO A 212 -25.02 3.02 6.38
C PRO A 212 -24.67 3.86 7.60
N ASP A 213 -23.50 4.49 7.57
CA ASP A 213 -23.15 5.61 8.45
C ASP A 213 -22.67 6.73 7.55
N MET A 214 -23.35 7.88 7.53
CA MET A 214 -23.02 9.00 6.64
C MET A 214 -22.36 10.17 7.38
N ARG A 215 -22.10 10.04 8.69
CA ARG A 215 -21.54 11.13 9.51
C ARG A 215 -20.15 11.54 9.06
N TYR A 216 -19.38 10.58 8.56
CA TYR A 216 -18.04 10.80 8.02
C TYR A 216 -18.02 11.80 6.84
N ARG A 217 -19.13 11.99 6.11
CA ARG A 217 -19.14 12.84 4.90
C ARG A 217 -18.65 14.25 5.21
N ARG A 218 -19.01 14.77 6.39
CA ARG A 218 -18.58 16.10 6.86
C ARG A 218 -17.08 16.18 7.07
N VAL A 219 -16.50 15.12 7.63
CA VAL A 219 -15.05 15.01 7.82
C VAL A 219 -14.35 14.97 6.46
N VAL A 220 -14.87 14.15 5.54
CA VAL A 220 -14.34 14.04 4.18
C VAL A 220 -14.44 15.37 3.42
N ASP A 221 -15.61 16.01 3.44
CA ASP A 221 -15.84 17.33 2.82
C ASP A 221 -14.87 18.38 3.40
N TYR A 222 -14.70 18.40 4.73
CA TYR A 222 -13.77 19.30 5.42
C TYR A 222 -12.32 19.09 4.95
N LEU A 223 -11.84 17.84 4.96
CA LEU A 223 -10.48 17.52 4.52
C LEU A 223 -10.27 17.86 3.03
N HIS A 224 -11.29 17.66 2.18
CA HIS A 224 -11.22 18.06 0.77
C HIS A 224 -11.15 19.56 0.60
N GLU A 225 -11.92 20.32 1.37
CA GLU A 225 -11.88 21.78 1.33
C GLU A 225 -10.50 22.31 1.75
N ARG A 226 -9.91 21.73 2.80
CA ARG A 226 -8.54 22.08 3.23
C ARG A 226 -7.49 21.76 2.19
N ARG A 227 -7.56 20.60 1.53
CA ARG A 227 -6.64 20.28 0.42
C ARG A 227 -6.81 21.23 -0.76
N ALA A 228 -8.05 21.57 -1.13
CA ALA A 228 -8.29 22.54 -2.18
C ALA A 228 -7.72 23.93 -1.85
N GLN A 229 -7.78 24.36 -0.58
CA GLN A 229 -7.12 25.58 -0.11
C GLN A 229 -5.60 25.48 -0.23
N ALA A 230 -5.01 24.34 0.15
CA ALA A 230 -3.57 24.09 0.03
C ALA A 230 -3.11 24.07 -1.42
N ASP A 231 -3.90 23.52 -2.34
CA ASP A 231 -3.60 23.47 -3.78
C ASP A 231 -3.63 24.88 -4.36
N ALA A 232 -4.64 25.68 -4.02
CA ALA A 232 -4.73 27.08 -4.44
C ALA A 232 -3.56 27.93 -3.90
N GLU A 233 -3.12 27.71 -2.65
CA GLU A 233 -1.95 28.39 -2.10
C GLU A 233 -0.66 28.02 -2.85
N TYR A 234 -0.49 26.74 -3.18
CA TYR A 234 0.67 26.27 -3.95
C TYR A 234 0.68 26.80 -5.38
N GLU A 235 -0.47 26.89 -6.05
CA GLU A 235 -0.56 27.49 -7.38
C GLU A 235 -0.11 28.96 -7.38
N LEU A 236 -0.41 29.70 -6.31
CA LEU A 236 -0.05 31.11 -6.18
C LEU A 236 1.42 31.33 -5.78
N HIS A 237 1.95 30.51 -4.87
CA HIS A 237 3.24 30.76 -4.22
C HIS A 237 4.32 29.72 -4.51
N GLY A 238 3.97 28.54 -5.02
CA GLY A 238 4.86 27.39 -5.19
C GLY A 238 6.03 27.67 -6.13
N ASN A 239 5.81 28.37 -7.25
CA ASN A 239 6.89 28.71 -8.18
C ASN A 239 7.91 29.68 -7.57
N GLN A 240 7.44 30.69 -6.83
CA GLN A 240 8.34 31.62 -6.12
C GLN A 240 9.12 30.88 -5.04
N TRP A 241 8.43 30.06 -4.24
CA TRP A 241 9.06 29.25 -3.20
C TRP A 241 10.13 28.32 -3.77
N MET A 242 9.86 27.62 -4.87
CA MET A 242 10.83 26.75 -5.54
C MET A 242 12.08 27.53 -5.99
N SER A 243 11.91 28.73 -6.55
CA SER A 243 13.05 29.56 -6.94
C SER A 243 13.90 29.96 -5.74
N GLU A 244 13.27 30.36 -4.63
CA GLU A 244 13.98 30.71 -3.40
C GLU A 244 14.66 29.51 -2.75
N TYR A 245 14.01 28.34 -2.78
CA TYR A 245 14.55 27.08 -2.27
C TYR A 245 15.81 26.67 -3.04
N MET A 246 15.75 26.63 -4.38
CA MET A 246 16.91 26.28 -5.22
C MET A 246 18.08 27.25 -5.00
N SER A 247 17.83 28.57 -4.93
CA SER A 247 18.89 29.55 -4.70
C SER A 247 19.58 29.44 -3.34
N ARG A 248 18.95 28.81 -2.34
CA ARG A 248 19.59 28.53 -1.03
C ARG A 248 20.42 27.26 -1.03
N HIS A 249 20.22 26.39 -2.01
CA HIS A 249 20.86 25.08 -2.14
C HIS A 249 21.76 24.99 -3.39
N ASP A 250 22.13 26.11 -4.02
CA ASP A 250 22.97 26.20 -5.24
C ASP A 250 24.38 25.59 -5.08
N ASP A 251 24.86 25.33 -3.85
CA ASP A 251 26.16 24.68 -3.59
C ASP A 251 26.08 23.13 -3.59
N GLU A 252 24.88 22.55 -3.59
CA GLU A 252 24.66 21.11 -3.76
C GLU A 252 24.09 20.90 -5.15
N GLU A 253 24.97 20.58 -6.10
CA GLU A 253 24.59 20.14 -7.44
C GLU A 253 23.54 19.04 -7.27
N PRO A 254 22.24 19.28 -7.60
CA PRO A 254 21.25 18.25 -7.44
C PRO A 254 21.67 17.17 -8.40
N ALA A 255 22.00 16.00 -7.85
CA ALA A 255 21.92 14.78 -8.59
C ALA A 255 20.44 14.61 -8.97
N VAL A 256 20.00 15.33 -10.01
CA VAL A 256 18.93 14.88 -10.90
C VAL A 256 19.52 13.64 -11.55
N GLY A 257 19.59 12.59 -10.73
CA GLY A 257 20.33 11.39 -10.98
C GLY A 257 19.76 10.79 -12.23
N GLU A 258 20.66 10.31 -13.08
CA GLU A 258 20.37 9.51 -14.26
C GLU A 258 19.64 8.21 -13.88
N ILE A 259 18.41 8.29 -13.35
CA ILE A 259 17.47 7.16 -13.28
C ILE A 259 16.68 7.11 -14.60
N ALA A 260 17.37 7.48 -15.67
CA ALA A 260 17.05 7.09 -17.02
C ALA A 260 18.01 6.00 -17.54
N THR A 261 19.04 5.61 -16.78
CA THR A 261 19.95 4.51 -17.17
C THR A 261 19.77 3.24 -16.34
N ALA A 262 19.24 3.29 -15.12
CA ALA A 262 18.92 2.07 -14.37
C ALA A 262 17.80 1.24 -15.02
N ASP A 263 16.86 1.88 -15.73
CA ASP A 263 15.84 1.20 -16.53
C ASP A 263 16.34 0.73 -17.91
N ARG A 264 17.54 1.12 -18.34
CA ARG A 264 18.16 0.51 -19.54
C ARG A 264 18.60 -0.94 -19.26
N ASP A 265 18.92 -1.27 -18.00
CA ASP A 265 19.48 -2.57 -17.65
C ASP A 265 18.61 -3.42 -16.69
N ALA A 266 17.63 -2.83 -15.99
CA ALA A 266 16.72 -3.58 -15.10
C ALA A 266 15.58 -4.32 -15.84
N GLY A 267 15.41 -4.05 -17.14
CA GLY A 267 14.40 -4.67 -18.01
C GLY A 267 14.98 -5.70 -18.99
N GLY A 268 15.87 -6.58 -18.53
CA GLY A 268 16.38 -7.68 -19.35
C GLY A 268 15.28 -8.67 -19.75
N CYS A 269 14.64 -8.46 -20.90
CA CYS A 269 13.70 -9.40 -21.49
C CYS A 269 14.41 -10.76 -21.73
N SER A 270 14.00 -11.80 -21.02
CA SER A 270 14.57 -13.16 -21.04
C SER A 270 14.43 -13.89 -22.40
N SER A 271 14.05 -13.23 -23.49
CA SER A 271 13.74 -13.89 -24.76
C SER A 271 14.94 -14.18 -25.67
N LYS A 272 16.18 -13.91 -25.25
CA LYS A 272 17.38 -14.32 -26.02
C LYS A 272 18.31 -15.19 -25.19
N ARG A 273 18.05 -16.50 -25.20
CA ARG A 273 19.13 -17.47 -25.12
C ARG A 273 19.73 -17.58 -26.52
N ASP A 274 20.94 -17.10 -26.69
CA ASP A 274 21.92 -17.73 -27.58
C ASP A 274 23.34 -17.49 -27.02
N GLY A 275 24.23 -18.44 -27.27
CA GLY A 275 25.40 -18.75 -26.46
C GLY A 275 26.51 -17.69 -26.35
N VAL A 276 27.25 -17.80 -25.24
CA VAL A 276 28.73 -17.77 -25.14
C VAL A 276 29.49 -16.48 -25.53
N ARG A 277 30.22 -15.96 -24.51
CA ARG A 277 31.48 -15.17 -24.53
C ARG A 277 31.63 -13.98 -25.49
N GLY A 278 32.01 -12.86 -24.90
CA GLY A 278 32.96 -11.91 -25.49
C GLY A 278 32.44 -10.47 -25.48
N TYR A 279 33.17 -9.60 -24.81
CA TYR A 279 33.04 -8.15 -24.94
C TYR A 279 33.15 -7.76 -26.41
N ALA A 280 32.09 -7.21 -26.98
CA ALA A 280 32.13 -6.42 -28.20
C ALA A 280 30.91 -5.50 -28.25
N GLU A 281 31.19 -4.26 -28.60
CA GLU A 281 30.29 -3.12 -28.81
C GLU A 281 29.02 -3.53 -29.58
N VAL A 282 27.85 -3.16 -29.05
CA VAL A 282 26.57 -3.28 -29.77
C VAL A 282 25.99 -1.89 -29.90
N GLY A 283 25.86 -1.46 -31.16
CA GLY A 283 25.33 -0.16 -31.55
C GLY A 283 23.86 0.01 -31.18
N ASP A 284 23.49 1.29 -31.10
CA ASP A 284 22.13 1.81 -31.08
C ASP A 284 21.25 1.07 -32.09
N GLU A 285 20.17 0.46 -31.59
CA GLU A 285 18.94 0.00 -32.27
C GLU A 285 18.52 -1.42 -31.84
N SER A 286 18.01 -1.54 -30.61
CA SER A 286 16.96 -2.52 -30.32
C SER A 286 16.04 -2.03 -29.20
N LEU A 287 15.02 -1.25 -29.57
CA LEU A 287 13.90 -0.94 -28.68
C LEU A 287 13.03 -2.19 -28.53
N CYS A 288 12.79 -2.59 -27.29
CA CYS A 288 11.91 -3.69 -26.92
C CYS A 288 10.45 -3.23 -27.06
N ASP A 289 9.70 -3.74 -28.06
CA ASP A 289 8.28 -3.45 -28.29
C ASP A 289 7.35 -4.26 -27.34
N CYS A 290 7.63 -4.24 -26.05
CA CYS A 290 6.82 -4.92 -25.04
C CYS A 290 5.90 -3.91 -24.35
N GLU A 291 4.57 -4.09 -24.42
CA GLU A 291 3.59 -3.22 -23.74
C GLU A 291 3.82 -3.15 -22.22
N SER A 292 4.45 -4.17 -21.61
CA SER A 292 4.81 -4.15 -20.17
C SER A 292 6.10 -3.39 -19.86
N CYS A 293 6.80 -2.86 -20.87
CA CYS A 293 8.02 -2.08 -20.78
C CYS A 293 7.75 -0.59 -21.05
N ALA A 294 6.48 -0.18 -20.94
CA ALA A 294 6.00 1.15 -21.32
C ALA A 294 6.94 2.24 -20.77
N ARG A 295 7.59 2.95 -21.69
CA ARG A 295 8.39 4.14 -21.38
C ARG A 295 7.43 5.15 -20.76
N ILE A 296 7.75 5.68 -19.58
CA ILE A 296 7.05 6.84 -19.02
C ILE A 296 7.09 7.95 -20.09
N ASP A 297 5.93 8.37 -20.58
CA ASP A 297 5.85 9.39 -21.63
C ASP A 297 6.38 10.73 -21.09
N MET A 298 6.79 11.64 -21.97
CA MET A 298 7.23 12.99 -21.58
C MET A 298 6.18 13.75 -20.78
N GLU A 299 4.89 13.54 -21.08
CA GLU A 299 3.78 14.15 -20.31
C GLU A 299 3.72 13.59 -18.88
N ASP A 300 3.79 12.26 -18.73
CA ASP A 300 3.86 11.60 -17.42
C ASP A 300 5.08 12.06 -16.61
N ARG A 301 6.23 12.28 -17.27
CA ARG A 301 7.44 12.82 -16.61
C ARG A 301 7.23 14.23 -16.09
N LEU A 302 6.56 15.09 -16.85
CA LEU A 302 6.28 16.47 -16.42
C LEU A 302 5.32 16.49 -15.23
N ASP A 303 4.35 15.58 -15.20
CA ASP A 303 3.42 15.47 -14.08
C ASP A 303 4.09 14.90 -12.83
N LEU A 304 4.97 13.89 -12.96
CA LEU A 304 5.79 13.42 -11.85
C LEU A 304 6.65 14.55 -11.26
N LEU A 305 7.30 15.37 -12.10
CA LEU A 305 8.07 16.53 -11.63
C LEU A 305 7.20 17.58 -10.91
N LYS A 306 5.95 17.78 -11.31
CA LYS A 306 5.02 18.66 -10.57
C LYS A 306 4.71 18.07 -9.19
N CYS A 307 4.46 16.76 -9.12
CA CYS A 307 4.23 16.05 -7.86
C CYS A 307 5.45 16.12 -6.92
N GLU A 308 6.66 15.96 -7.46
CA GLU A 308 7.91 16.09 -6.69
C GLU A 308 8.07 17.49 -6.08
N ARG A 309 7.83 18.53 -6.86
CA ARG A 309 7.87 19.91 -6.36
C ARG A 309 6.80 20.19 -5.31
N ARG A 310 5.60 19.64 -5.49
CA ARG A 310 4.51 19.74 -4.51
C ARG A 310 4.87 19.03 -3.22
N TYR A 311 5.40 17.81 -3.31
CA TYR A 311 5.85 17.04 -2.15
C TYR A 311 6.87 17.83 -1.32
N MET A 312 7.92 18.36 -1.94
CA MET A 312 8.95 19.15 -1.23
C MET A 312 8.37 20.40 -0.55
N TYR A 313 7.48 21.11 -1.25
CA TYR A 313 6.80 22.28 -0.69
C TYR A 313 5.99 21.92 0.55
N ASP A 314 5.21 20.84 0.48
CA ASP A 314 4.36 20.38 1.58
C ASP A 314 5.17 19.92 2.78
N VAL A 315 6.30 19.23 2.57
CA VAL A 315 7.22 18.83 3.65
C VAL A 315 7.70 20.05 4.44
N VAL A 316 8.24 21.06 3.76
CA VAL A 316 8.80 22.24 4.43
C VAL A 316 7.71 23.04 5.15
N ARG A 317 6.53 23.17 4.53
CA ARG A 317 5.41 23.86 5.15
C ARG A 317 4.84 23.12 6.36
N LEU A 318 4.77 21.80 6.30
CA LEU A 318 4.30 20.96 7.40
C LEU A 318 5.23 21.07 8.63
N ILE A 319 6.54 20.96 8.42
CA ILE A 319 7.52 21.09 9.51
C ILE A 319 7.46 22.49 10.14
N ASP A 320 7.46 23.54 9.30
CA ASP A 320 7.36 24.93 9.76
C ASP A 320 6.05 25.21 10.53
N ALA A 321 4.93 24.62 10.10
CA ALA A 321 3.66 24.72 10.80
C ALA A 321 3.71 24.08 12.19
N TYR A 322 4.21 22.84 12.29
CA TYR A 322 4.35 22.17 13.58
C TYR A 322 5.31 22.89 14.53
N GLU A 323 6.43 23.41 14.03
CA GLU A 323 7.39 24.17 14.86
C GLU A 323 6.79 25.47 15.39
N LYS A 324 6.04 26.21 14.55
CA LYS A 324 5.38 27.46 14.97
C LYS A 324 4.31 27.21 16.03
N MET A 325 3.63 26.08 15.95
CA MET A 325 2.56 25.69 16.88
C MET A 325 3.09 24.90 18.09
N TRP A 326 4.40 24.76 18.25
CA TRP A 326 4.98 23.89 19.28
C TRP A 326 4.62 24.32 20.70
N ASP A 327 4.63 25.62 20.96
CA ASP A 327 4.35 26.20 22.28
C ASP A 327 2.84 26.48 22.52
N ASP A 328 2.00 26.23 21.53
CA ASP A 328 0.54 26.40 21.64
C ASP A 328 -0.09 25.27 22.49
N GLU A 329 -1.35 25.46 22.90
CA GLU A 329 -2.10 24.42 23.61
C GLU A 329 -2.26 23.17 22.71
N PRO A 330 -2.02 21.94 23.24
CA PRO A 330 -2.16 20.73 22.45
C PRO A 330 -3.55 20.59 21.83
N ILE A 331 -3.59 20.32 20.53
CA ILE A 331 -4.83 20.09 19.79
C ILE A 331 -5.17 18.60 19.87
N ASP A 332 -6.35 18.28 20.38
CA ASP A 332 -6.92 16.94 20.27
C ASP A 332 -7.63 16.80 18.91
N VAL A 333 -6.91 16.24 17.95
CA VAL A 333 -7.41 16.08 16.57
C VAL A 333 -8.55 15.06 16.51
N ASP A 334 -8.52 14.02 17.34
CA ASP A 334 -9.59 13.01 17.40
C ASP A 334 -10.89 13.63 17.88
N ASP A 335 -10.86 14.45 18.94
CA ASP A 335 -12.02 15.19 19.42
C ASP A 335 -12.55 16.18 18.38
N ARG A 336 -11.65 16.83 17.61
CA ARG A 336 -12.03 17.72 16.51
C ARG A 336 -12.74 16.96 15.39
N MET A 337 -12.20 15.82 14.97
CA MET A 337 -12.80 14.96 13.94
C MET A 337 -14.16 14.44 14.40
N LEU A 338 -14.27 14.02 15.66
CA LEU A 338 -15.53 13.61 16.28
C LEU A 338 -16.55 14.75 16.34
N ALA A 339 -16.12 15.99 16.60
CA ALA A 339 -16.98 17.16 16.60
C ALA A 339 -17.55 17.47 15.20
N LEU A 340 -16.73 17.33 14.16
CA LEU A 340 -17.14 17.46 12.75
C LEU A 340 -18.20 16.41 12.39
N GLU A 341 -18.03 15.15 12.80
CA GLU A 341 -19.02 14.09 12.58
C GLU A 341 -20.38 14.40 13.21
N HIS A 342 -20.39 15.04 14.39
CA HIS A 342 -21.60 15.33 15.17
C HIS A 342 -22.23 16.70 14.87
N ASN A 343 -21.83 17.37 13.77
CA ASN A 343 -22.38 18.66 13.37
C ASN A 343 -22.27 19.73 14.47
N ARG A 344 -21.16 19.73 15.21
CA ARG A 344 -20.81 20.86 16.07
C ARG A 344 -20.14 21.90 15.20
N ASP A 345 -20.46 23.19 15.40
CA ASP A 345 -19.72 24.28 14.75
C ASP A 345 -18.27 24.21 15.23
N VAL A 346 -17.38 23.69 14.37
CA VAL A 346 -15.94 23.67 14.61
C VAL A 346 -15.37 24.97 14.06
N PRO A 347 -14.72 25.82 14.88
CA PRO A 347 -14.13 27.06 14.40
C PRO A 347 -13.13 26.79 13.25
N GLY A 348 -13.26 27.58 12.19
CA GLY A 348 -12.31 27.55 11.09
C GLY A 348 -10.96 28.11 11.55
N GLU A 349 -9.93 27.27 11.49
CA GLU A 349 -8.54 27.70 11.70
C GLU A 349 -7.87 28.08 10.37
N PRO A 350 -6.84 28.95 10.40
CA PRO A 350 -5.95 29.11 9.25
C PRO A 350 -5.40 27.74 8.79
N LEU A 351 -5.21 27.57 7.49
CA LEU A 351 -4.83 26.28 6.89
C LEU A 351 -3.63 25.62 7.60
N TRP A 352 -2.52 26.35 7.74
CA TRP A 352 -1.30 25.88 8.40
C TRP A 352 -1.32 25.98 9.94
N GLN A 353 -2.50 26.13 10.53
CA GLN A 353 -2.74 26.00 11.97
C GLN A 353 -3.75 24.89 12.28
N ASP A 354 -4.33 24.28 11.26
CA ASP A 354 -5.38 23.28 11.38
C ASP A 354 -4.79 21.89 11.60
N GLY A 355 -4.78 21.43 12.85
CA GLY A 355 -4.18 20.14 13.22
C GLY A 355 -4.76 18.94 12.44
N ALA A 356 -6.04 18.96 12.07
CA ALA A 356 -6.63 17.88 11.28
C ALA A 356 -6.09 17.87 9.84
N PHE A 357 -5.85 19.04 9.25
CA PHE A 357 -5.19 19.14 7.95
C PHE A 357 -3.72 18.75 8.01
N LEU A 358 -2.98 19.18 9.04
CA LEU A 358 -1.56 18.83 9.20
C LEU A 358 -1.37 17.32 9.39
N ASN A 359 -2.22 16.66 10.18
CA ASN A 359 -2.19 15.20 10.32
C ASN A 359 -2.53 14.51 8.99
N ASP A 360 -3.57 14.95 8.28
CA ASP A 360 -3.92 14.42 6.95
C ASP A 360 -2.79 14.59 5.93
N LEU A 361 -2.07 15.71 5.97
CA LEU A 361 -0.91 15.97 5.11
C LEU A 361 0.28 15.07 5.48
N ALA A 362 0.58 14.92 6.77
CA ALA A 362 1.64 14.04 7.26
C ALA A 362 1.41 12.59 6.85
N TYR A 363 0.19 12.07 7.02
CA TYR A 363 -0.18 10.74 6.55
C TYR A 363 -0.05 10.60 5.03
N SER A 364 -0.38 11.65 4.27
CA SER A 364 -0.24 11.66 2.81
C SER A 364 1.21 11.58 2.34
N LEU A 365 2.14 12.21 3.08
CA LEU A 365 3.57 12.28 2.71
C LEU A 365 4.33 11.03 3.16
N MET A 366 4.04 10.52 4.35
CA MET A 366 4.84 9.47 5.00
C MET A 366 4.13 8.11 5.08
N GLY A 367 2.80 8.08 4.90
CA GLY A 367 1.98 6.94 5.28
C GLY A 367 1.78 6.81 6.79
N ASP A 368 0.86 5.92 7.19
CA ASP A 368 0.42 5.72 8.58
C ASP A 368 1.57 5.44 9.56
N VAL A 369 2.43 4.48 9.25
CA VAL A 369 3.49 4.01 10.15
C VAL A 369 4.54 5.09 10.41
N MET A 370 5.07 5.70 9.36
CA MET A 370 6.17 6.67 9.49
C MET A 370 5.70 8.04 9.99
N ALA A 371 4.45 8.44 9.69
CA ALA A 371 3.87 9.68 10.22
C ALA A 371 3.64 9.64 11.74
N HIS A 372 3.56 8.43 12.33
CA HIS A 372 3.17 8.23 13.71
C HIS A 372 4.09 8.94 14.73
N ASP A 373 5.40 8.89 14.52
CA ASP A 373 6.36 9.58 15.40
C ASP A 373 6.27 11.11 15.25
N LEU A 374 6.08 11.62 14.04
CA LEU A 374 5.89 13.05 13.80
C LEU A 374 4.62 13.58 14.51
N ILE A 375 3.48 12.94 14.26
CA ILE A 375 2.17 13.37 14.79
C ILE A 375 2.13 13.23 16.30
N LEU A 376 2.44 12.05 16.86
CA LEU A 376 2.37 11.86 18.31
C LEU A 376 3.46 12.63 19.07
N GLY A 377 4.62 12.86 18.44
CA GLY A 377 5.65 13.73 18.98
C GLY A 377 5.13 15.15 19.17
N PHE A 378 4.46 15.69 18.17
CA PHE A 378 3.85 17.01 18.22
C PHE A 378 2.70 17.08 19.25
N GLU A 379 1.72 16.18 19.17
CA GLU A 379 0.53 16.18 20.04
C GLU A 379 0.88 16.01 21.52
N ARG A 380 1.91 15.19 21.83
CA ARG A 380 2.35 14.92 23.21
C ARG A 380 3.45 15.86 23.70
N ARG A 381 3.87 16.81 22.86
CA ARG A 381 5.03 17.69 23.12
C ARG A 381 6.31 16.91 23.45
N ASP A 382 6.48 15.74 22.84
CA ASP A 382 7.68 14.92 22.94
C ASP A 382 8.64 15.31 21.82
N ARG A 383 9.53 16.26 22.14
CA ARG A 383 10.51 16.82 21.19
C ARG A 383 11.38 15.73 20.55
N LYS A 384 11.83 14.73 21.32
CA LYS A 384 12.69 13.66 20.78
C LYS A 384 11.96 12.80 19.76
N ARG A 385 10.67 12.55 19.97
CA ARG A 385 9.85 11.77 19.05
C ARG A 385 9.51 12.56 17.79
N PHE A 386 9.19 13.84 17.97
CA PHE A 386 8.95 14.76 16.87
C PHE A 386 10.19 14.89 15.97
N ASP A 387 11.37 15.13 16.54
CA ASP A 387 12.62 15.28 15.79
C ASP A 387 12.94 14.02 14.97
N ARG A 388 12.69 12.81 15.50
CA ARG A 388 12.81 11.56 14.72
C ARG A 388 11.83 11.51 13.56
N GLY A 389 10.58 11.95 13.75
CA GLY A 389 9.60 12.05 12.68
C GLY A 389 10.03 13.01 11.58
N VAL A 390 10.62 14.16 11.95
CA VAL A 390 11.20 15.13 11.01
C VAL A 390 12.36 14.50 10.25
N GLU A 391 13.30 13.83 10.93
CA GLU A 391 14.43 13.12 10.28
C GLU A 391 13.95 12.08 9.25
N GLN A 392 12.88 11.33 9.55
CA GLN A 392 12.30 10.37 8.60
C GLN A 392 11.68 11.07 7.38
N LEU A 393 11.01 12.20 7.59
CA LEU A 393 10.41 12.98 6.50
C LEU A 393 11.47 13.63 5.59
N GLU A 394 12.55 14.12 6.19
CA GLU A 394 13.72 14.65 5.48
C GLU A 394 14.43 13.54 4.69
N LEU A 395 14.58 12.33 5.26
CA LEU A 395 15.14 11.18 4.54
C LEU A 395 14.30 10.79 3.31
N LEU A 396 12.97 10.82 3.42
CA LEU A 396 12.08 10.62 2.26
C LEU A 396 12.28 11.74 1.22
N THR A 397 12.54 12.97 1.65
CA THR A 397 12.79 14.09 0.75
C THR A 397 14.16 13.99 0.06
N GLU A 398 15.22 13.60 0.78
CA GLU A 398 16.53 13.32 0.18
C GLU A 398 16.43 12.18 -0.84
N THR A 399 15.68 11.14 -0.49
CA THR A 399 15.37 10.03 -1.38
C THR A 399 14.64 10.51 -2.64
N LEU A 400 13.62 11.36 -2.49
CA LEU A 400 12.88 11.96 -3.59
C LEU A 400 13.83 12.70 -4.54
N VAL A 401 14.70 13.55 -3.99
CA VAL A 401 15.64 14.35 -4.78
C VAL A 401 16.63 13.44 -5.53
N ARG A 402 17.13 12.41 -4.87
CA ARG A 402 18.17 11.53 -5.42
C ARG A 402 17.62 10.47 -6.36
N PHE A 403 16.43 9.95 -6.08
CA PHE A 403 15.87 8.76 -6.70
C PHE A 403 14.51 8.95 -7.40
N GLY A 404 13.91 10.14 -7.30
CA GLY A 404 12.60 10.46 -7.87
C GLY A 404 11.44 9.87 -7.07
N LEU A 405 10.23 10.38 -7.33
CA LEU A 405 9.02 10.07 -6.53
C LEU A 405 8.67 8.58 -6.50
N LEU A 406 8.89 7.89 -7.62
CA LEU A 406 8.54 6.47 -7.76
C LEU A 406 9.39 5.54 -6.88
N SER A 407 10.49 6.05 -6.32
CA SER A 407 11.35 5.30 -5.40
C SER A 407 10.82 5.29 -3.95
N LEU A 408 10.03 6.29 -3.56
CA LEU A 408 9.57 6.45 -2.16
C LEU A 408 8.85 5.22 -1.61
N PRO A 409 7.92 4.55 -2.34
CA PRO A 409 7.23 3.38 -1.81
C PRO A 409 8.18 2.21 -1.49
N ILE A 410 9.27 2.04 -2.25
CA ILE A 410 10.26 0.99 -2.02
C ILE A 410 11.02 1.27 -0.72
N ILE A 411 11.39 2.53 -0.49
CA ILE A 411 12.19 2.93 0.66
C ILE A 411 11.34 2.99 1.93
N ALA A 412 10.10 3.47 1.83
CA ALA A 412 9.13 3.36 2.92
C ALA A 412 8.88 1.90 3.31
N PHE A 413 8.82 0.98 2.33
CA PHE A 413 8.72 -0.46 2.62
C PHE A 413 9.97 -1.01 3.33
N MET A 414 11.17 -0.65 2.89
CA MET A 414 12.42 -1.11 3.51
C MET A 414 12.60 -0.58 4.94
N ASN A 415 12.29 0.69 5.18
CA ASN A 415 12.42 1.33 6.50
C ASN A 415 11.32 0.88 7.47
N GLY A 416 10.08 0.73 7.00
CA GLY A 416 8.97 0.19 7.79
C GLY A 416 9.17 -1.28 8.17
N PHE A 417 9.87 -2.07 7.35
CA PHE A 417 10.26 -3.44 7.68
C PHE A 417 11.29 -3.47 8.83
N ASP A 418 12.18 -2.50 8.88
CA ASP A 418 13.22 -2.36 9.91
C ASP A 418 12.61 -2.00 11.27
N GLU A 419 11.60 -1.12 11.32
CA GLU A 419 10.85 -0.81 12.55
C GLU A 419 9.97 -1.98 13.00
N PHE A 420 9.29 -2.65 12.08
CA PHE A 420 8.53 -3.87 12.37
C PHE A 420 9.44 -5.00 12.87
N SER A 421 10.66 -5.11 12.35
CA SER A 421 11.67 -6.08 12.78
C SER A 421 12.31 -5.70 14.12
N ARG A 422 12.60 -4.42 14.37
CA ARG A 422 13.11 -3.94 15.68
C ARG A 422 12.09 -4.13 16.79
N GLY A 423 10.80 -3.92 16.51
CA GLY A 423 9.72 -4.26 17.45
C GLY A 423 9.61 -5.76 17.77
N LEU A 424 10.24 -6.63 16.97
CA LEU A 424 10.39 -8.05 17.26
C LEU A 424 11.69 -8.37 18.01
N ASP A 425 12.76 -7.58 17.82
CA ASP A 425 14.09 -7.80 18.43
C ASP A 425 14.22 -7.21 19.84
N ASP A 426 13.59 -6.06 20.15
CA ASP A 426 13.60 -5.47 21.50
C ASP A 426 12.92 -6.38 22.55
N ASP A 427 12.08 -7.31 22.10
CA ASP A 427 11.38 -8.28 22.95
C ASP A 427 12.18 -9.57 23.22
N TYR A 428 13.31 -9.81 22.53
CA TYR A 428 14.21 -10.93 22.86
C TYR A 428 15.26 -10.56 23.93
N ALA A 429 15.33 -9.30 24.33
CA ALA A 429 16.33 -8.80 25.28
C ALA A 429 15.83 -8.66 26.72
N THR A 430 14.56 -8.98 27.04
CA THR A 430 13.99 -8.77 28.38
C THR A 430 13.51 -10.03 29.12
N ASP A 431 13.81 -11.23 28.64
CA ASP A 431 13.73 -12.45 29.45
C ASP A 431 15.15 -13.02 29.67
N GLY A 432 15.85 -12.44 30.66
CA GLY A 432 17.10 -12.92 31.23
C GLY A 432 17.08 -12.79 32.75
#